data_AF-A0A2D6A3H8-F1
#
_entry.id   AF-A0A2D6A3H8-F1
#
_cell.length_a   1.000
_cell.length_b   1.000
_cell.length_c   1.000
_cell.angle_alpha   90.00
_cell.angle_beta   90.00
_cell.angle_gamma   90.00
#
_symmetry.space_group_name_H-M   'P 1'
#
loop_
_entity.id
_entity.type
_entity.pdbx_description
1 polymer ?
#
loop_
_entity_poly.entity_id
_entity_poly.type
_entity_poly.pdbx_seq_one_letter_code
_entity_poly.pdbx_strand_id
1 'polypeptide(L)'
;MAPTEVPEELSGQDWSSIRAAYEAGRNAVRKVDGVYQAHNPGQRWRTRFVDGGFLVTPDTGSWTWGLALERYGFAGHEQDVRKPKEVHADAGRVSYHWDAILEEWYVNDQRGLEHGY
;
A
#
# COMPACT_ATOMS: atom_id res chain seq x y z
N MET A 1 14.44 -10.33 10.66
CA MET A 1 13.44 -11.39 10.40
C MET A 1 12.83 -11.76 11.75
N ALA A 2 11.52 -11.92 11.87
CA ALA A 2 10.96 -12.44 13.13
C ALA A 2 11.37 -13.91 13.30
N PRO A 3 11.52 -14.42 14.54
CA PRO A 3 11.83 -15.82 14.80
C PRO A 3 10.80 -16.73 14.11
N THR A 4 11.21 -17.90 13.62
CA THR A 4 10.30 -18.89 13.01
C THR A 4 9.66 -19.83 14.04
N GLU A 5 10.38 -20.17 15.10
CA GLU A 5 9.97 -21.09 16.16
C GLU A 5 9.09 -20.42 17.23
N VAL A 6 8.23 -21.21 17.88
CA VAL A 6 7.39 -20.77 19.00
C VAL A 6 8.28 -20.66 20.25
N PRO A 7 8.37 -19.50 20.92
CA PRO A 7 9.07 -19.39 22.19
C PRO A 7 8.46 -20.30 23.26
N GLU A 8 9.29 -20.90 24.13
CA GLU A 8 8.85 -21.89 25.13
C GLU A 8 7.73 -21.40 26.05
N GLU A 9 7.64 -20.08 26.28
CA GLU A 9 6.65 -19.44 27.16
C GLU A 9 5.32 -19.10 26.46
N LEU A 10 5.19 -19.33 25.15
CA LEU A 10 4.00 -18.95 24.37
C LEU A 10 3.27 -20.16 23.81
N SER A 11 1.94 -20.09 23.79
CA SER A 11 1.15 -21.03 23.01
C SER A 11 1.36 -20.79 21.51
N GLY A 12 1.13 -21.82 20.69
CA GLY A 12 1.15 -21.65 19.23
C GLY A 12 0.13 -20.62 18.74
N GLN A 13 -0.99 -20.45 19.44
CA GLN A 13 -2.02 -19.47 19.10
C GLN A 13 -1.59 -18.03 19.43
N ASP A 14 -0.98 -17.81 20.59
CA ASP A 14 -0.42 -16.50 20.96
C ASP A 14 0.70 -16.12 19.99
N TRP A 15 1.56 -17.08 19.66
CA TRP A 15 2.65 -16.85 18.73
C TRP A 15 2.17 -16.49 17.32
N SER A 16 1.17 -17.21 16.81
CA SER A 16 0.54 -16.90 15.52
C SER A 16 -0.06 -15.48 15.53
N SER A 17 -0.75 -15.10 16.60
CA SER A 17 -1.37 -13.77 16.75
C SER A 17 -0.34 -12.65 16.80
N ILE A 18 0.75 -12.84 17.55
CA ILE A 18 1.87 -11.90 17.62
C ILE A 18 2.51 -11.72 16.24
N ARG A 19 2.74 -12.82 15.51
CA ARG A 19 3.31 -12.75 14.16
C ARG A 19 2.38 -12.01 13.21
N ALA A 20 1.08 -12.30 13.24
CA ALA A 20 0.11 -11.60 12.40
C ALA A 20 0.11 -10.08 12.68
N ALA A 21 0.12 -9.67 13.95
CA ALA A 21 0.18 -8.25 14.33
C ALA A 21 1.51 -7.59 13.92
N TYR A 22 2.63 -8.29 14.08
CA TYR A 22 3.94 -7.80 13.67
C TYR A 22 4.01 -7.57 12.15
N GLU A 23 3.49 -8.50 11.37
CA GLU A 23 3.47 -8.45 9.91
C GLU A 23 2.48 -7.40 9.39
N ALA A 24 1.31 -7.27 10.01
CA ALA A 24 0.38 -6.17 9.74
C ALA A 24 1.03 -4.82 10.04
N GLY A 25 1.73 -4.68 11.17
CA GLY A 25 2.40 -3.43 11.54
C GLY A 25 3.56 -3.03 10.62
N ARG A 26 4.28 -4.01 10.06
CA ARG A 26 5.35 -3.80 9.08
C ARG A 26 4.85 -3.33 7.73
N ASN A 27 3.69 -3.82 7.32
CA ASN A 27 3.11 -3.48 6.02
C ASN A 27 2.06 -2.36 6.11
N ALA A 28 1.80 -1.83 7.31
CA ALA A 28 0.84 -0.77 7.52
C ALA A 28 1.20 0.51 6.75
N VAL A 29 0.17 1.11 6.17
CA VAL A 29 0.19 2.46 5.62
C VAL A 29 0.19 3.45 6.79
N ARG A 30 1.04 4.47 6.71
CA ARG A 30 1.13 5.53 7.70
C ARG A 30 1.13 6.89 7.03
N LYS A 31 0.51 7.87 7.66
CA LYS A 31 0.59 9.27 7.22
C LYS A 31 1.83 9.92 7.83
N VAL A 32 2.75 10.36 6.98
CA VAL A 32 4.01 11.02 7.36
C VAL A 32 4.12 12.29 6.53
N ASP A 33 4.23 13.44 7.21
CA ASP A 33 4.25 14.78 6.61
C ASP A 33 3.06 15.02 5.64
N GLY A 34 1.88 14.56 6.05
CA GLY A 34 0.65 14.71 5.26
C GLY A 34 0.48 13.70 4.12
N VAL A 35 1.50 12.90 3.81
CA VAL A 35 1.50 11.91 2.71
C VAL A 35 1.34 10.50 3.27
N TYR A 36 0.47 9.69 2.66
CA TYR A 36 0.39 8.27 3.00
C TYR A 36 1.61 7.54 2.42
N GLN A 37 2.22 6.69 3.25
CA GLN A 37 3.43 5.94 2.89
C GLN A 37 3.32 4.51 3.40
N ALA A 38 3.88 3.57 2.66
CA ALA A 38 4.01 2.18 3.05
C ALA A 38 5.42 1.69 2.74
N HIS A 39 6.00 0.87 3.62
CA HIS A 39 7.25 0.17 3.33
C HIS A 39 6.93 -1.31 3.11
N ASN A 40 7.53 -1.91 2.09
CA ASN A 40 7.44 -3.35 1.89
C ASN A 40 8.83 -3.97 2.08
N PRO A 41 9.10 -4.63 3.21
CA PRO A 41 10.42 -5.20 3.46
C PRO A 41 10.80 -6.37 2.54
N GLY A 42 9.82 -7.07 1.98
CA GLY A 42 10.06 -8.15 1.01
C GLY A 42 10.58 -7.60 -0.32
N GLN A 43 10.05 -6.45 -0.75
CA GLN A 43 10.45 -5.77 -1.98
C GLN A 43 11.56 -4.74 -1.78
N ARG A 44 11.86 -4.38 -0.51
CA ARG A 44 12.88 -3.40 -0.11
C ARG A 44 12.69 -2.03 -0.78
N TRP A 45 11.45 -1.58 -0.84
CA TRP A 45 11.11 -0.26 -1.30
C TRP A 45 10.06 0.40 -0.41
N ARG A 46 10.00 1.72 -0.48
CA ARG A 46 8.97 2.56 0.14
C ARG A 46 8.07 3.12 -0.95
N THR A 47 6.77 3.01 -0.75
CA THR A 47 5.72 3.61 -1.57
C THR A 47 5.24 4.90 -0.91
N ARG A 48 5.11 5.97 -1.69
CA ARG A 48 4.44 7.21 -1.33
C ARG A 48 3.21 7.38 -2.22
N PHE A 49 2.05 7.60 -1.63
CA PHE A 49 0.79 7.83 -2.33
C PHE A 49 0.58 9.34 -2.49
N VAL A 50 0.80 9.84 -3.71
CA VAL A 50 0.84 11.27 -4.04
C VAL A 50 0.14 11.52 -5.37
N ASP A 51 -0.52 12.68 -5.50
CA ASP A 51 -1.11 13.18 -6.74
C ASP A 51 -2.07 12.20 -7.45
N GLY A 52 -2.77 11.36 -6.68
CA GLY A 52 -3.67 10.34 -7.24
C GLY A 52 -2.94 9.16 -7.88
N GLY A 53 -1.66 8.96 -7.56
CA GLY A 53 -0.90 7.79 -7.95
C GLY A 53 -0.02 7.32 -6.80
N PHE A 54 1.06 6.62 -7.17
CA PHE A 54 2.11 6.25 -6.24
C PHE A 54 3.49 6.42 -6.85
N LEU A 55 4.48 6.64 -5.98
CA LEU A 55 5.89 6.57 -6.31
C LEU A 55 6.57 5.59 -5.37
N VAL A 56 7.40 4.70 -5.90
CA VAL A 56 8.28 3.84 -5.11
C VAL A 56 9.74 4.26 -5.25
N THR A 57 10.44 4.18 -4.12
CA THR A 57 11.90 4.35 -4.04
C THR A 57 12.50 3.15 -3.31
N PRO A 58 13.59 2.56 -3.82
CA PRO A 58 14.24 1.45 -3.14
C PRO A 58 14.93 1.91 -1.86
N ASP A 59 15.12 1.00 -0.91
CA ASP A 59 15.96 1.23 0.27
C ASP A 59 17.42 1.47 -0.14
N THR A 60 17.84 0.88 -1.26
CA THR A 60 19.17 1.02 -1.84
C THR A 60 19.09 1.31 -3.33
N GLY A 61 19.75 2.38 -3.79
CA GLY A 61 19.74 2.83 -5.19
C GLY A 61 19.13 4.22 -5.32
N SER A 62 19.14 4.76 -6.54
CA SER A 62 18.74 6.15 -6.83
C SER A 62 17.63 6.27 -7.87
N TRP A 63 16.88 5.18 -8.11
CA TRP A 63 15.76 5.19 -9.03
C TRP A 63 14.44 5.50 -8.31
N THR A 64 13.49 6.02 -9.07
CA THR A 64 12.10 6.22 -8.65
C THR A 64 11.22 5.78 -9.79
N TRP A 65 10.13 5.10 -9.48
CA TRP A 65 9.14 4.65 -10.45
C TRP A 65 7.74 4.77 -9.87
N GLY A 66 6.73 4.95 -10.71
CA GLY A 66 5.36 5.10 -10.26
C GLY A 66 4.35 5.10 -11.38
N LEU A 67 3.08 5.08 -11.01
CA LEU A 67 1.93 5.19 -11.90
C LEU A 67 0.92 6.17 -11.30
N ALA A 68 0.19 6.85 -12.17
CA ALA A 68 -0.98 7.64 -11.83
C ALA A 68 -2.05 7.41 -12.90
N LEU A 69 -3.31 7.33 -12.49
CA LEU A 69 -4.42 7.25 -13.42
C LEU A 69 -4.60 8.62 -14.10
N GLU A 70 -4.67 8.63 -15.44
CA GLU A 70 -4.93 9.85 -16.22
C GLU A 70 -6.37 9.92 -16.76
N ARG A 71 -6.89 8.78 -17.21
CA ARG A 71 -8.22 8.65 -17.84
C ARG A 71 -8.72 7.22 -17.76
N TYR A 72 -10.04 7.02 -17.76
CA TYR A 72 -10.66 5.70 -17.79
C TYR A 72 -11.93 5.69 -18.64
N GLY A 73 -12.31 4.52 -19.18
CA GLY A 73 -13.54 4.36 -19.98
C GLY A 73 -13.29 3.70 -21.33
N PHE A 74 -14.32 3.70 -22.17
CA PHE A 74 -14.25 3.15 -23.53
C PHE A 74 -13.61 4.14 -24.49
N ALA A 75 -13.01 3.62 -25.57
CA ALA A 75 -12.37 4.43 -26.60
C ALA A 75 -13.32 5.50 -27.17
N GLY A 76 -12.91 6.77 -27.12
CA GLY A 76 -13.72 7.91 -27.57
C GLY A 76 -14.73 8.44 -26.55
N HIS A 77 -14.84 7.81 -25.39
CA HIS A 77 -15.71 8.17 -24.28
C HIS A 77 -14.97 8.12 -22.93
N GLU A 78 -13.65 8.30 -22.95
CA GLU A 78 -12.83 8.32 -21.76
C GLU A 78 -13.19 9.52 -20.87
N GLN A 79 -13.19 9.29 -19.57
CA GLN A 79 -13.31 10.31 -18.54
C GLN A 79 -11.92 10.65 -18.03
N ASP A 80 -11.53 11.92 -18.12
CA ASP A 80 -10.29 12.41 -17.53
C ASP A 80 -10.42 12.40 -16.00
N VAL A 81 -9.38 11.94 -15.31
CA VAL A 81 -9.23 12.12 -13.87
C VAL A 81 -8.17 13.17 -13.57
N ARG A 82 -8.37 13.94 -12.50
CA ARG A 82 -7.45 15.03 -12.11
C ARG A 82 -6.96 14.91 -10.68
N LYS A 83 -7.89 14.69 -9.75
CA LYS A 83 -7.59 14.46 -8.35
C LYS A 83 -8.65 13.53 -7.78
N PRO A 84 -8.29 12.63 -6.86
CA PRO A 84 -9.28 11.87 -6.12
C PRO A 84 -10.16 12.83 -5.30
N LYS A 85 -11.45 12.51 -5.20
CA LYS A 85 -12.38 13.20 -4.31
C LYS A 85 -12.06 12.91 -2.86
N GLU A 86 -11.71 11.65 -2.58
CA GLU A 86 -11.39 11.17 -1.24
C GLU A 86 -10.22 10.18 -1.30
N VAL A 87 -9.45 10.17 -0.22
CA VAL A 87 -8.36 9.22 -0.01
C VAL A 87 -8.55 8.56 1.35
N HIS A 88 -8.79 7.25 1.34
CA HIS A 88 -8.92 6.45 2.55
C HIS A 88 -7.66 5.60 2.73
N ALA A 89 -7.25 5.44 3.97
CA ALA A 89 -6.16 4.54 4.33
C ALA A 89 -6.52 3.80 5.62
N ASP A 90 -6.43 2.48 5.58
CA ASP A 90 -6.67 1.62 6.73
C ASP A 90 -5.75 0.39 6.66
N ALA A 91 -5.13 0.06 7.80
CA ALA A 91 -4.12 -0.98 7.90
C ALA A 91 -3.08 -0.92 6.75
N GLY A 92 -3.01 -1.93 5.89
CA GLY A 92 -2.12 -1.98 4.72
C GLY A 92 -2.72 -1.42 3.42
N ARG A 93 -3.95 -0.88 3.44
CA ARG A 93 -4.69 -0.44 2.24
C ARG A 93 -4.72 1.08 2.09
N VAL A 94 -4.58 1.55 0.85
CA VAL A 94 -4.97 2.91 0.42
C VAL A 94 -5.99 2.79 -0.70
N SER A 95 -7.04 3.60 -0.67
CA SER A 95 -8.02 3.74 -1.75
C SER A 95 -8.16 5.20 -2.16
N TYR A 96 -8.08 5.46 -3.46
CA TYR A 96 -8.46 6.69 -4.11
C TYR A 96 -9.88 6.55 -4.68
N HIS A 97 -10.79 7.40 -4.23
CA HIS A 97 -12.13 7.50 -4.85
C HIS A 97 -12.12 8.64 -5.85
N TRP A 98 -12.11 8.30 -7.13
CA TRP A 98 -12.04 9.27 -8.21
C TRP A 98 -13.39 9.93 -8.46
N ASP A 99 -14.44 9.13 -8.51
CA ASP A 99 -15.82 9.59 -8.61
C ASP A 99 -16.81 8.57 -8.01
N ALA A 100 -18.05 8.56 -8.47
CA ALA A 100 -19.10 7.67 -7.97
C ALA A 100 -18.97 6.22 -8.48
N ILE A 101 -18.10 5.98 -9.47
CA ILE A 101 -17.97 4.70 -10.19
C ILE A 101 -16.59 4.10 -9.94
N LEU A 102 -15.53 4.93 -9.96
CA LEU A 102 -14.16 4.44 -9.91
C LEU A 102 -13.51 4.61 -8.53
N GLU A 103 -13.18 3.47 -7.92
CA GLU A 103 -12.16 3.36 -6.89
C GLU A 103 -10.86 2.87 -7.55
N GLU A 104 -9.73 3.33 -7.05
CA GLU A 104 -8.43 2.71 -7.31
C GLU A 104 -7.82 2.37 -5.95
N TRP A 105 -7.25 1.19 -5.81
CA TRP A 105 -6.79 0.73 -4.52
C TRP A 105 -5.43 0.03 -4.57
N TYR A 106 -4.76 0.09 -3.42
CA TYR A 106 -3.45 -0.49 -3.20
C TYR A 106 -3.47 -1.26 -1.88
N VAL A 107 -2.91 -2.47 -1.87
CA VAL A 107 -2.72 -3.26 -0.64
C VAL A 107 -1.25 -3.59 -0.51
N ASN A 108 -0.63 -3.11 0.57
CA ASN A 108 0.71 -3.49 0.97
C ASN A 108 0.62 -4.65 1.97
N ASP A 109 1.09 -5.82 1.58
CA ASP A 109 1.17 -7.00 2.44
C ASP A 109 2.47 -7.79 2.21
N GLN A 110 2.55 -8.98 2.80
CA GLN A 110 3.74 -9.83 2.71
C GLN A 110 4.11 -10.27 1.27
N ARG A 111 3.14 -10.28 0.36
CA ARG A 111 3.32 -10.67 -1.05
C ARG A 111 3.90 -9.51 -1.87
N GLY A 112 3.74 -8.28 -1.39
CA GLY A 112 4.18 -7.06 -2.07
C GLY A 112 3.12 -5.96 -2.02
N LEU A 113 3.32 -4.93 -2.84
CA LEU A 113 2.29 -3.98 -3.20
C LEU A 113 1.40 -4.56 -4.32
N GLU A 114 0.14 -4.81 -4.00
CA GLU A 114 -0.93 -5.14 -4.95
C GLU A 114 -1.69 -3.87 -5.35
N HIS A 115 -2.15 -3.81 -6.60
CA HIS A 115 -2.88 -2.68 -7.18
C HIS A 115 -4.10 -3.16 -7.95
N GLY A 116 -5.20 -2.41 -7.88
CA GLY A 116 -6.42 -2.67 -8.63
C GLY A 116 -7.36 -1.47 -8.71
N TYR A 117 -8.52 -1.70 -9.32
CA TYR A 117 -9.65 -0.76 -9.45
C TYR A 117 -10.92 -1.44 -8.94
#